data_AF-A0A933CCQ2-F1
#
_entry.id   AF-A0A933CCQ2-F1
#
_cell.length_a   1.000
_cell.length_b   1.000
_cell.length_c   1.000
_cell.angle_alpha   90.00
_cell.angle_beta   90.00
_cell.angle_gamma   90.00
#
_symmetry.space_group_name_H-M   'P 1'
#
loop_
_entity.id
_entity.type
_entity.pdbx_description
1 polymer ?
#
loop_
_entity_poly.entity_id
_entity_poly.type
_entity_poly.pdbx_seq_one_letter_code
_entity_poly.pdbx_strand_id
1 'polypeptide(L)'
;DVKEIVESVSTIVALSDEQKSGLASIGQTAAKNKEELAQGRSEVIGKIMEIIRGQYDKLYDVFEERKNVYGIERAVLLRAIDMLWIDHLAAMGALRTGIGLQGYGQRDPLVEYKKEGYSLFQHLLGSINSEITQTFFKYAKHAVDMKVQAELGRSVFQKAGLILQGAQKTSKANGVEGSAGSPRLQPGGSSEKAGRNDPCPCGSGKKYKKCHGL
;
A
#
# COMPACT_ATOMS: atom_id res chain seq x y z
N ASP A 1 10.90 -2.25 -27.28
CA ASP A 1 12.38 -2.33 -27.36
C ASP A 1 13.02 -2.77 -26.05
N VAL A 2 14.30 -3.20 -26.04
CA VAL A 2 14.97 -3.63 -24.80
C VAL A 2 15.00 -2.51 -23.76
N LYS A 3 15.20 -1.26 -24.19
CA LYS A 3 15.16 -0.07 -23.33
C LYS A 3 13.80 0.09 -22.63
N GLU A 4 12.71 -0.08 -23.38
CA GLU A 4 11.33 0.00 -22.87
C GLU A 4 11.03 -1.11 -21.85
N ILE A 5 11.58 -2.31 -22.05
CA ILE A 5 11.48 -3.42 -21.09
C ILE A 5 12.15 -3.02 -19.76
N VAL A 6 13.37 -2.47 -19.82
CA VAL A 6 14.11 -2.03 -18.62
C VAL A 6 13.40 -0.89 -17.91
N GLU A 7 12.88 0.10 -18.65
CA GLU A 7 12.09 1.20 -18.09
C GLU A 7 10.83 0.67 -17.41
N SER A 8 10.08 -0.22 -18.07
CA SER A 8 8.87 -0.82 -17.50
C SER A 8 9.18 -1.58 -16.20
N VAL A 9 10.21 -2.40 -16.18
CA VAL A 9 10.61 -3.17 -14.98
C VAL A 9 11.05 -2.24 -13.86
N SER A 10 11.74 -1.14 -14.17
CA SER A 10 12.18 -0.16 -13.16
C SER A 10 11.02 0.52 -12.41
N THR A 11 9.82 0.54 -13.00
CA THR A 11 8.61 1.05 -12.31
C THR A 11 8.03 0.07 -11.30
N ILE A 12 8.29 -1.22 -11.49
CA ILE A 12 7.78 -2.31 -10.66
C ILE A 12 8.76 -2.57 -9.51
N VAL A 13 10.04 -2.62 -9.85
CA VAL A 13 11.12 -3.05 -8.97
C VAL A 13 12.22 -2.00 -8.94
N ALA A 14 12.72 -1.68 -7.75
CA ALA A 14 13.90 -0.83 -7.60
C ALA A 14 15.15 -1.59 -8.07
N LEU A 15 15.63 -1.25 -9.27
CA LEU A 15 16.88 -1.76 -9.84
C LEU A 15 18.05 -0.85 -9.42
N SER A 16 19.18 -1.45 -9.05
CA SER A 16 20.44 -0.71 -8.86
C SER A 16 20.97 -0.18 -10.20
N ASP A 17 21.78 0.87 -10.18
CA ASP A 17 22.31 1.46 -11.42
C ASP A 17 23.28 0.51 -12.16
N GLU A 18 23.92 -0.40 -11.43
CA GLU A 18 24.69 -1.53 -11.97
C GLU A 18 23.79 -2.53 -12.72
N GLN A 19 22.61 -2.83 -12.19
CA GLN A 19 21.64 -3.72 -12.85
C GLN A 19 21.08 -3.08 -14.12
N LYS A 20 20.78 -1.77 -14.09
CA LYS A 20 20.28 -1.03 -15.26
C LYS A 20 21.33 -0.99 -16.38
N SER A 21 22.58 -0.69 -16.05
CA SER A 21 23.68 -0.64 -17.03
C SER A 21 24.00 -2.03 -17.60
N GLY A 22 23.97 -3.07 -16.76
CA GLY A 22 24.15 -4.46 -17.18
C GLY A 22 23.01 -5.02 -18.05
N LEU A 23 21.79 -4.52 -17.94
CA LEU A 23 20.67 -4.88 -18.82
C LEU A 23 20.71 -4.10 -20.13
N ALA A 24 21.12 -2.83 -20.08
CA ALA A 24 21.27 -1.98 -21.27
C ALA A 24 22.38 -2.47 -22.21
N SER A 25 23.48 -3.00 -21.67
CA SER A 25 24.59 -3.55 -22.46
C SER A 25 24.18 -4.81 -23.24
N ILE A 26 23.46 -5.75 -22.61
CA ILE A 26 22.93 -6.95 -23.26
C ILE A 26 21.97 -6.59 -24.40
N GLY A 27 21.15 -5.56 -24.20
CA GLY A 27 20.24 -5.05 -25.22
C GLY A 27 20.92 -4.44 -26.45
N GLN A 28 22.11 -3.83 -26.28
CA GLN A 28 22.87 -3.24 -27.38
C GLN A 28 23.62 -4.27 -28.21
N THR A 29 24.07 -5.38 -27.61
CA THR A 29 24.79 -6.45 -28.31
C THR A 29 23.91 -7.19 -29.32
N ALA A 30 22.60 -7.23 -29.08
CA ALA A 30 21.60 -7.96 -29.86
C ALA A 30 21.18 -7.28 -31.19
N ALA A 31 21.81 -6.17 -31.56
CA ALA A 31 21.31 -5.22 -32.54
C ALA A 31 21.70 -5.50 -34.02
N LYS A 32 22.34 -6.63 -34.36
CA LYS A 32 22.84 -6.86 -35.72
C LYS A 32 21.94 -7.74 -36.60
N ASN A 33 21.13 -8.67 -36.04
CA ASN A 33 20.20 -9.52 -36.79
C ASN A 33 18.88 -9.81 -36.03
N LYS A 34 17.80 -10.19 -36.74
CA LYS A 34 16.46 -10.47 -36.17
C LYS A 34 16.46 -11.65 -35.17
N GLU A 35 17.32 -12.64 -35.40
CA GLU A 35 17.53 -13.81 -34.52
C GLU A 35 18.34 -13.45 -33.28
N GLU A 36 19.41 -12.66 -33.43
CA GLU A 36 20.20 -12.13 -32.31
C GLU A 36 19.38 -11.21 -31.41
N LEU A 37 18.45 -10.44 -31.99
CA LEU A 37 17.50 -9.61 -31.24
C LEU A 37 16.56 -10.45 -30.36
N ALA A 38 16.10 -11.60 -30.87
CA ALA A 38 15.24 -12.52 -30.12
C ALA A 38 16.02 -13.20 -28.99
N GLN A 39 17.26 -13.62 -29.25
CA GLN A 39 18.16 -14.18 -28.23
C GLN A 39 18.48 -13.15 -27.15
N GLY A 40 18.86 -11.92 -27.52
CA GLY A 40 19.14 -10.85 -26.56
C GLY A 40 17.93 -10.46 -25.71
N ARG A 41 16.72 -10.44 -26.29
CA ARG A 41 15.48 -10.27 -25.51
C ARG A 41 15.28 -11.39 -24.49
N SER A 42 15.54 -12.63 -24.90
CA SER A 42 15.38 -13.81 -24.03
C SER A 42 16.38 -13.79 -22.87
N GLU A 43 17.62 -13.38 -23.14
CA GLU A 43 18.67 -13.22 -22.13
C GLU A 43 18.34 -12.09 -21.15
N VAL A 44 17.88 -10.93 -21.65
CA VAL A 44 17.43 -9.81 -20.81
C VAL A 44 16.28 -10.24 -19.90
N ILE A 45 15.28 -10.95 -20.45
CA ILE A 45 14.16 -11.48 -19.65
C ILE A 45 14.67 -12.44 -18.59
N GLY A 46 15.59 -13.36 -18.94
CA GLY A 46 16.19 -14.29 -17.98
C GLY A 46 16.84 -13.58 -16.81
N LYS A 47 17.64 -12.54 -17.09
CA LYS A 47 18.34 -11.76 -16.06
C LYS A 47 17.38 -10.93 -15.21
N ILE A 48 16.35 -10.35 -15.81
CA ILE A 48 15.28 -9.66 -15.06
C ILE A 48 14.57 -10.63 -14.12
N MET A 49 14.21 -11.82 -14.59
CA MET A 49 13.54 -12.84 -13.77
C MET A 49 14.41 -13.28 -12.60
N GLU A 50 15.72 -13.41 -12.79
CA GLU A 50 16.67 -13.70 -11.70
C GLU A 50 16.67 -12.58 -10.65
N ILE A 51 16.74 -11.31 -11.07
CA ILE A 51 16.70 -10.16 -10.16
C ILE A 51 15.38 -10.12 -9.38
N ILE A 52 14.24 -10.30 -10.07
CA ILE A 52 12.91 -10.28 -9.46
C ILE A 52 12.77 -11.41 -8.42
N ARG A 53 13.22 -12.63 -8.75
CA ARG A 53 13.23 -13.76 -7.80
C ARG A 53 14.09 -13.45 -6.58
N GLY A 54 15.29 -12.93 -6.78
CA GLY A 54 16.17 -12.55 -5.68
C GLY A 54 15.59 -11.45 -4.80
N GLN A 55 14.79 -10.52 -5.34
CA GLN A 55 14.09 -9.53 -4.52
C GLN A 55 12.90 -10.11 -3.79
N TYR A 56 12.14 -10.97 -4.44
CA TYR A 56 11.02 -11.67 -3.82
C TYR A 56 11.50 -12.55 -2.66
N ASP A 57 12.62 -13.25 -2.81
CA ASP A 57 13.19 -14.08 -1.75
C ASP A 57 13.61 -13.26 -0.52
N LYS A 58 14.19 -12.07 -0.73
CA LYS A 58 14.53 -11.12 0.36
C LYS A 58 13.32 -10.65 1.17
N LEU A 59 12.11 -10.71 0.61
CA LEU A 59 10.91 -10.37 1.39
C LEU A 59 10.68 -11.35 2.52
N TYR A 60 11.08 -12.63 2.38
CA TYR A 60 10.94 -13.60 3.45
C TYR A 60 11.82 -13.27 4.67
N ASP A 61 12.99 -12.68 4.44
CA ASP A 61 13.85 -12.20 5.53
C ASP A 61 13.19 -11.06 6.31
N VAL A 62 12.42 -10.22 5.63
CA VAL A 62 11.76 -9.05 6.22
C VAL A 62 10.49 -9.43 6.99
N PHE A 63 9.69 -10.35 6.45
CA PHE A 63 8.40 -10.69 7.03
C PHE A 63 8.43 -11.79 8.10
N GLU A 64 9.61 -12.40 8.34
CA GLU A 64 9.93 -13.45 9.34
C GLU A 64 9.13 -14.76 9.20
N GLU A 65 7.86 -14.69 8.80
CA GLU A 65 6.97 -15.81 8.55
C GLU A 65 6.42 -15.81 7.11
N ARG A 66 6.55 -16.97 6.44
CA ARG A 66 5.98 -17.24 5.11
C ARG A 66 4.47 -16.98 5.02
N LYS A 67 3.73 -17.14 6.13
CA LYS A 67 2.27 -16.94 6.18
C LYS A 67 1.87 -15.49 5.91
N ASN A 68 2.68 -14.52 6.35
CA ASN A 68 2.39 -13.11 6.15
C ASN A 68 2.48 -12.72 4.67
N VAL A 69 3.51 -13.21 3.97
CA VAL A 69 3.67 -13.01 2.52
C VAL A 69 2.50 -13.65 1.76
N TYR A 70 2.14 -14.90 2.08
CA TYR A 70 1.00 -15.57 1.44
C TYR A 70 -0.33 -14.82 1.63
N GLY A 71 -0.57 -14.26 2.82
CA GLY A 71 -1.76 -13.44 3.08
C GLY A 71 -1.82 -12.20 2.17
N ILE A 72 -0.68 -11.54 1.96
CA ILE A 72 -0.56 -10.38 1.07
C ILE A 72 -0.79 -10.82 -0.38
N GLU A 73 -0.15 -11.88 -0.84
CA GLU A 73 -0.33 -12.40 -2.21
C GLU A 73 -1.79 -12.69 -2.50
N ARG A 74 -2.44 -13.44 -1.60
CA ARG A 74 -3.86 -13.79 -1.74
C ARG A 74 -4.74 -12.54 -1.79
N ALA A 75 -4.47 -11.56 -0.93
CA ALA A 75 -5.24 -10.31 -0.91
C ALA A 75 -5.06 -9.51 -2.21
N VAL A 76 -3.84 -9.41 -2.73
CA VAL A 76 -3.54 -8.71 -3.99
C VAL A 76 -4.19 -9.42 -5.18
N LEU A 77 -4.06 -10.75 -5.25
CA LEU A 77 -4.66 -11.57 -6.31
C LEU A 77 -6.18 -11.41 -6.35
N LEU A 78 -6.85 -11.61 -5.22
CA LEU A 78 -8.31 -11.52 -5.16
C LEU A 78 -8.80 -10.10 -5.51
N ARG A 79 -8.16 -9.07 -4.93
CA ARG A 79 -8.53 -7.67 -5.21
C ARG A 79 -8.37 -7.32 -6.69
N ALA A 80 -7.27 -7.71 -7.31
CA ALA A 80 -7.00 -7.42 -8.72
C ALA A 80 -8.01 -8.11 -9.64
N ILE A 81 -8.30 -9.40 -9.39
CA ILE A 81 -9.28 -10.17 -10.16
C ILE A 81 -10.67 -9.55 -10.00
N ASP A 82 -11.11 -9.29 -8.77
CA ASP A 82 -12.47 -8.79 -8.50
C ASP A 82 -12.72 -7.43 -9.15
N MET A 83 -11.78 -6.47 -9.02
CA MET A 83 -11.95 -5.14 -9.61
C MET A 83 -11.97 -5.20 -11.14
N LEU A 84 -11.00 -5.88 -11.75
CA LEU A 84 -10.89 -5.93 -13.21
C LEU A 84 -11.99 -6.78 -13.86
N TRP A 85 -12.51 -7.78 -13.14
CA TRP A 85 -13.65 -8.58 -13.60
C TRP A 85 -14.92 -7.74 -13.68
N ILE A 86 -15.19 -6.88 -12.70
CA ILE A 86 -16.33 -5.97 -12.73
C ILE A 86 -16.25 -5.04 -13.95
N ASP A 87 -15.08 -4.45 -14.20
CA ASP A 87 -14.84 -3.60 -15.38
C ASP A 87 -15.02 -4.37 -16.69
N HIS A 88 -14.55 -5.62 -16.74
CA HIS A 88 -14.75 -6.49 -17.89
C HIS A 88 -16.23 -6.80 -18.14
N LEU A 89 -17.02 -7.09 -17.10
CA LEU A 89 -18.46 -7.30 -17.23
C LEU A 89 -19.17 -6.04 -17.75
N ALA A 90 -18.78 -4.85 -17.29
CA ALA A 90 -19.30 -3.59 -17.81
C ALA A 90 -18.95 -3.40 -19.30
N ALA A 91 -17.70 -3.68 -19.69
CA ALA A 91 -17.25 -3.62 -21.08
C ALA A 91 -18.00 -4.62 -21.98
N MET A 92 -18.22 -5.85 -21.51
CA MET A 92 -19.01 -6.88 -22.20
C MET A 92 -20.48 -6.45 -22.35
N GLY A 93 -21.05 -5.79 -21.35
CA GLY A 93 -22.37 -5.18 -21.42
C GLY A 93 -22.46 -4.12 -22.52
N ALA A 94 -21.49 -3.20 -22.56
CA ALA A 94 -21.40 -2.17 -23.60
C ALA A 94 -21.22 -2.77 -25.01
N LEU A 95 -20.33 -3.76 -25.14
CA LEU A 95 -20.10 -4.49 -26.39
C LEU A 95 -21.40 -5.13 -26.90
N ARG A 96 -22.14 -5.81 -26.02
CA ARG A 96 -23.42 -6.44 -26.37
C ARG A 96 -24.44 -5.42 -26.88
N THR A 97 -24.53 -4.24 -26.27
CA THR A 97 -25.43 -3.18 -26.75
C THR A 97 -24.97 -2.56 -28.06
N GLY A 98 -23.66 -2.45 -28.29
CA GLY A 98 -23.08 -1.83 -29.49
C GLY A 98 -23.04 -2.73 -30.72
N ILE A 99 -23.01 -4.06 -30.54
CA ILE A 99 -22.85 -5.01 -31.66
C ILE A 99 -24.02 -4.97 -32.65
N GLY A 100 -25.21 -4.59 -32.19
CA GLY A 100 -26.40 -4.43 -33.05
C GLY A 100 -26.19 -3.38 -34.15
N LEU A 101 -25.39 -2.33 -33.89
CA LEU A 101 -25.05 -1.31 -34.88
C LEU A 101 -24.01 -1.82 -35.91
N GLN A 102 -23.18 -2.81 -35.55
CA GLN A 102 -22.23 -3.42 -36.49
C GLN A 102 -22.89 -4.38 -37.48
N GLY A 103 -24.08 -4.91 -37.18
CA GLY A 103 -24.85 -5.76 -38.10
C GLY A 103 -25.24 -5.07 -39.42
N TYR A 104 -25.22 -3.73 -39.46
CA TYR A 104 -25.42 -2.97 -40.70
C TYR A 104 -24.29 -3.14 -41.73
N GLY A 105 -23.12 -3.63 -41.31
CA GLY A 105 -21.96 -3.87 -42.18
C GLY A 105 -21.94 -5.21 -42.90
N GLN A 106 -23.06 -5.96 -42.95
CA GLN A 106 -23.15 -7.32 -43.51
C GLN A 106 -22.21 -8.35 -42.83
N ARG A 107 -21.68 -8.03 -41.65
CA ARG A 107 -20.93 -8.98 -40.81
C ARG A 107 -21.87 -9.61 -39.81
N ASP A 108 -21.68 -10.89 -39.54
CA ASP A 108 -22.46 -11.62 -38.54
C ASP A 108 -22.20 -11.04 -37.14
N PRO A 109 -23.20 -10.41 -36.48
CA PRO A 109 -23.02 -9.82 -35.16
C PRO A 109 -22.53 -10.81 -34.10
N LEU A 110 -22.90 -12.09 -34.22
CA LEU A 110 -22.47 -13.10 -33.27
C LEU A 110 -20.96 -13.39 -33.39
N VAL A 111 -20.43 -13.37 -34.60
CA VAL A 111 -19.00 -13.60 -34.87
C VAL A 111 -18.18 -12.43 -34.36
N GLU A 112 -18.60 -11.20 -34.64
CA GLU A 112 -17.90 -10.00 -34.14
C GLU A 112 -17.96 -9.91 -32.61
N TYR A 113 -19.11 -10.21 -31.98
CA TYR A 113 -19.22 -10.26 -30.53
C TYR A 113 -18.22 -11.25 -29.90
N LYS A 114 -18.09 -12.46 -30.47
CA LYS A 114 -17.15 -13.47 -29.97
C LYS A 114 -15.71 -13.03 -30.14
N LYS A 115 -15.37 -12.45 -31.30
CA LYS A 115 -14.01 -12.00 -31.60
C LYS A 115 -13.59 -10.85 -30.68
N GLU A 116 -14.44 -9.83 -30.55
CA GLU A 116 -14.16 -8.67 -29.71
C GLU A 116 -14.20 -9.05 -28.22
N GLY A 117 -15.15 -9.87 -27.81
CA GLY A 117 -15.23 -10.39 -26.43
C GLY A 117 -13.98 -11.19 -26.04
N TYR A 118 -13.42 -11.99 -26.95
CA TYR A 118 -12.15 -12.67 -26.73
C TYR A 118 -10.98 -11.68 -26.61
N SER A 119 -10.93 -10.64 -27.44
CA SER A 119 -9.90 -9.59 -27.34
C SER A 119 -9.96 -8.87 -25.99
N LEU A 120 -11.16 -8.50 -25.52
CA LEU A 120 -11.39 -7.92 -24.20
C LEU A 120 -10.95 -8.85 -23.08
N PHE A 121 -11.18 -10.15 -23.21
CA PHE A 121 -10.74 -11.14 -22.23
C PHE A 121 -9.21 -11.28 -22.18
N GLN A 122 -8.52 -11.29 -23.32
CA GLN A 122 -7.06 -11.29 -23.36
C GLN A 122 -6.48 -10.02 -22.73
N HIS A 123 -7.10 -8.87 -22.99
CA HIS A 123 -6.73 -7.61 -22.34
C HIS A 123 -6.92 -7.67 -20.82
N LEU A 124 -8.03 -8.24 -20.35
CA LEU A 124 -8.28 -8.47 -18.92
C LEU A 124 -7.18 -9.33 -18.28
N LEU A 125 -6.82 -10.46 -18.89
CA LEU A 125 -5.75 -11.32 -18.37
C LEU A 125 -4.41 -10.57 -18.27
N GLY A 126 -4.04 -9.80 -19.29
CA GLY A 126 -2.84 -8.97 -19.27
C GLY A 126 -2.89 -7.89 -18.18
N SER A 127 -4.05 -7.27 -17.99
CA SER A 127 -4.28 -6.24 -16.97
C SER A 127 -4.18 -6.83 -15.56
N ILE A 128 -4.77 -8.00 -15.32
CA ILE A 128 -4.68 -8.72 -14.04
C ILE A 128 -3.22 -9.00 -13.70
N ASN A 129 -2.46 -9.59 -14.62
CA ASN A 129 -1.05 -9.90 -14.38
C ASN A 129 -0.22 -8.65 -14.07
N SER A 130 -0.46 -7.56 -14.80
CA SER A 130 0.25 -6.30 -14.60
C SER A 130 -0.09 -5.66 -13.27
N GLU A 131 -1.38 -5.63 -12.91
CA GLU A 131 -1.88 -5.07 -11.65
C GLU A 131 -1.34 -5.84 -10.45
N ILE A 132 -1.38 -7.17 -10.48
CA ILE A 132 -0.83 -8.03 -9.42
C ILE A 132 0.65 -7.70 -9.22
N THR A 133 1.43 -7.70 -10.31
CA THR A 133 2.88 -7.51 -10.24
C THR A 133 3.21 -6.13 -9.70
N GLN A 134 2.58 -5.07 -10.21
CA GLN A 134 2.83 -3.70 -9.75
C GLN A 134 2.41 -3.49 -8.30
N THR A 135 1.20 -3.90 -7.93
CA THR A 135 0.64 -3.66 -6.60
C THR A 135 1.38 -4.48 -5.54
N PHE A 136 1.74 -5.72 -5.84
CA PHE A 136 2.52 -6.55 -4.93
C PHE A 136 3.90 -5.94 -4.63
N PHE A 137 4.70 -5.60 -5.66
CA PHE A 137 6.05 -5.07 -5.43
C PHE A 137 6.05 -3.65 -4.83
N LYS A 138 5.07 -2.80 -5.16
CA LYS A 138 4.88 -1.50 -4.50
C LYS A 138 4.56 -1.66 -3.02
N TYR A 139 3.64 -2.57 -2.67
CA TYR A 139 3.30 -2.86 -1.28
C TYR A 139 4.48 -3.46 -0.52
N ALA A 140 5.16 -4.44 -1.13
CA ALA A 140 6.33 -5.08 -0.56
C ALA A 140 7.42 -4.06 -0.22
N LYS A 141 7.74 -3.15 -1.15
CA LYS A 141 8.67 -2.04 -0.90
C LYS A 141 8.25 -1.19 0.29
N HIS A 142 6.98 -0.77 0.33
CA HIS A 142 6.46 0.01 1.45
C HIS A 142 6.58 -0.70 2.79
N ALA A 143 6.32 -2.01 2.83
CA ALA A 143 6.43 -2.78 4.07
C ALA A 143 7.88 -2.91 4.55
N VAL A 144 8.83 -3.10 3.63
CA VAL A 144 10.27 -3.08 3.94
C VAL A 144 10.68 -1.70 4.50
N ASP A 145 10.30 -0.62 3.80
CA ASP A 145 10.63 0.75 4.21
C ASP A 145 10.06 1.07 5.61
N MET A 146 8.82 0.65 5.91
CA MET A 146 8.21 0.85 7.23
C MET A 146 8.95 0.08 8.34
N LYS A 147 9.38 -1.16 8.11
CA LYS A 147 10.13 -1.94 9.11
C LYS A 147 11.49 -1.31 9.39
N VAL A 148 12.21 -0.89 8.34
CA VAL A 148 13.50 -0.19 8.45
C VAL A 148 13.35 1.13 9.22
N GLN A 149 12.30 1.91 8.94
CA GLN A 149 12.02 3.15 9.68
C GLN A 149 11.70 2.88 11.15
N ALA A 150 10.95 1.82 11.47
CA ALA A 150 10.62 1.44 12.85
C ALA A 150 11.88 1.02 13.65
N GLU A 151 12.77 0.24 13.04
CA GLU A 151 14.05 -0.16 13.65
C GLU A 151 15.01 1.03 13.80
N LEU A 152 15.11 1.89 12.77
CA LEU A 152 15.94 3.08 12.84
C LEU A 152 15.44 4.04 13.92
N GLY A 153 14.13 4.29 13.97
CA GLY A 153 13.50 5.07 15.03
C GLY A 153 13.84 4.50 16.41
N ARG A 154 13.66 3.19 16.62
CA ARG A 154 13.98 2.52 17.88
C ARG A 154 15.47 2.67 18.23
N SER A 155 16.38 2.51 17.27
CA SER A 155 17.82 2.66 17.50
C SER A 155 18.22 4.09 17.81
N VAL A 156 17.62 5.10 17.15
CA VAL A 156 17.86 6.53 17.40
C VAL A 156 17.33 6.92 18.77
N PHE A 157 16.12 6.49 19.16
CA PHE A 157 15.57 6.69 20.50
C PHE A 157 16.45 6.05 21.58
N GLN A 158 16.99 4.86 21.31
CA GLN A 158 17.86 4.14 22.23
C GLN A 158 19.26 4.77 22.33
N LYS A 159 19.82 5.28 21.22
CA LYS A 159 21.10 6.02 21.18
C LYS A 159 20.99 7.41 21.80
N ALA A 160 19.82 8.05 21.69
CA ALA A 160 19.52 9.33 22.33
C ALA A 160 19.19 9.19 23.84
N GLY A 161 19.14 7.97 24.38
CA GLY A 161 18.85 7.73 25.79
C GLY A 161 17.43 8.12 26.23
N LEU A 162 16.52 8.38 25.29
CA LEU A 162 15.12 8.68 25.59
C LEU A 162 14.37 7.37 25.90
N ILE A 163 14.44 6.94 27.16
CA ILE A 163 13.51 5.93 27.69
C ILE A 163 12.18 6.63 27.89
N LEU A 164 11.23 6.39 26.99
CA LEU A 164 9.84 6.81 27.20
C LEU A 164 9.24 5.88 28.27
N GLN A 165 9.43 6.23 29.54
CA GLN A 165 8.68 5.63 30.64
C GLN A 165 7.20 6.00 30.45
N GLY A 166 6.44 5.09 29.85
CA GLY A 166 5.00 5.20 29.79
C GLY A 166 4.45 5.39 31.20
N ALA A 167 3.64 6.44 31.38
CA ALA A 167 3.01 6.74 32.64
C ALA A 167 2.30 5.50 33.20
N GLN A 168 2.84 4.94 34.29
CA GLN A 168 2.16 3.90 35.04
C GLN A 168 0.85 4.48 35.56
N LYS A 169 -0.28 3.96 35.08
CA LYS A 169 -1.58 4.19 35.70
C LYS A 169 -1.55 3.55 37.09
N THR A 170 -1.23 4.33 38.11
CA THR A 170 -1.43 3.97 39.50
C THR A 170 -2.91 4.13 39.85
N SER A 171 -3.72 3.16 39.45
CA SER A 171 -5.09 3.04 39.92
C SER A 171 -5.10 2.45 41.34
N LYS A 172 -4.76 3.26 42.35
CA LYS A 172 -5.12 2.95 43.74
C LYS A 172 -6.52 3.48 44.00
N ALA A 173 -7.50 2.58 43.90
CA ALA A 173 -8.79 2.76 44.53
C ALA A 173 -8.59 2.60 46.04
N ASN A 174 -8.80 3.66 46.82
CA ASN A 174 -9.04 3.53 48.24
C ASN A 174 -10.22 4.43 48.62
N GLY A 175 -11.17 3.81 49.32
CA GLY A 175 -12.49 4.33 49.65
C GLY A 175 -12.46 5.55 50.56
N VAL A 176 -13.58 6.26 50.52
CA VAL A 176 -13.88 7.48 51.28
C VAL A 176 -14.56 7.10 52.60
N GLU A 177 -13.97 7.50 53.71
CA GLU A 177 -14.59 7.88 54.99
C GLU A 177 -13.66 8.98 55.55
N GLY A 178 -14.07 10.17 56.00
CA GLY A 178 -15.29 10.62 56.63
C GLY A 178 -14.87 11.40 57.88
N SER A 179 -15.13 12.72 57.89
CA SER A 179 -15.28 13.60 59.07
C SER A 179 -14.21 14.66 59.39
N ALA A 180 -14.75 15.88 59.50
CA ALA A 180 -14.42 17.02 60.38
C ALA A 180 -13.09 17.79 60.21
N GLY A 181 -13.23 19.06 59.79
CA GLY A 181 -12.21 20.09 60.02
C GLY A 181 -12.31 21.31 59.10
N SER A 182 -13.25 22.22 59.37
CA SER A 182 -13.06 23.65 59.06
C SER A 182 -12.52 24.33 60.33
N PRO A 183 -11.67 25.38 60.29
CA PRO A 183 -12.01 26.56 59.49
C PRO A 183 -10.84 27.43 58.93
N ARG A 184 -11.21 28.25 57.94
CA ARG A 184 -10.89 29.69 57.79
C ARG A 184 -9.63 30.18 57.03
N LEU A 185 -9.96 30.74 55.85
CA LEU A 185 -9.60 32.03 55.22
C LEU A 185 -8.19 32.33 54.65
N GLN A 186 -8.20 32.41 53.30
CA GLN A 186 -7.78 33.52 52.41
C GLN A 186 -6.29 33.96 52.43
N PRO A 187 -5.77 34.73 51.44
CA PRO A 187 -6.42 35.38 50.29
C PRO A 187 -5.66 35.24 48.95
N GLY A 188 -6.33 35.62 47.85
CA GLY A 188 -5.64 36.14 46.67
C GLY A 188 -5.21 35.11 45.63
N GLY A 189 -5.47 35.44 44.37
CA GLY A 189 -4.95 34.70 43.23
C GLY A 189 -5.82 34.88 41.99
N SER A 190 -5.43 35.85 41.18
CA SER A 190 -5.65 35.96 39.73
C SER A 190 -6.52 34.87 39.08
N SER A 191 -7.60 35.30 38.42
CA SER A 191 -8.48 34.48 37.61
C SER A 191 -7.72 33.64 36.57
N GLU A 192 -7.40 32.39 36.90
CA GLU A 192 -7.07 31.37 35.91
C GLU A 192 -8.34 31.04 35.14
N LYS A 193 -8.28 31.23 33.81
CA LYS A 193 -9.37 30.86 32.91
C LYS A 193 -9.54 29.34 33.00
N ALA A 194 -10.64 28.90 33.61
CA ALA A 194 -10.98 27.48 33.70
C ALA A 194 -10.91 26.81 32.31
N GLY A 195 -10.12 25.75 32.19
CA GLY A 195 -9.94 25.00 30.96
C GLY A 195 -11.24 24.32 30.52
N ARG A 196 -11.37 24.04 29.22
CA ARG A 196 -12.64 23.55 28.62
C ARG A 196 -13.21 22.28 29.29
N ASN A 197 -12.38 21.44 29.91
CA ASN A 197 -12.82 20.22 30.61
C ASN A 197 -12.78 20.33 32.15
N ASP A 198 -12.36 21.46 32.72
CA ASP A 198 -12.23 21.65 34.16
C ASP A 198 -13.60 21.79 34.83
N PRO A 199 -13.72 21.52 36.15
CA PRO A 199 -14.94 21.79 36.88
C PRO A 199 -15.34 23.26 36.75
N CYS A 200 -16.60 23.50 36.42
CA CYS A 200 -17.08 24.85 36.14
C CYS A 200 -17.07 25.70 37.43
N PRO A 201 -16.49 26.92 37.41
CA PRO A 201 -16.35 27.75 38.60
C PRO A 201 -17.68 28.29 39.15
N CYS A 202 -18.80 28.11 38.44
CA CYS A 202 -20.14 28.44 38.93
C CYS A 202 -20.67 27.48 40.02
N GLY A 203 -19.91 26.45 40.40
CA GLY A 203 -20.30 25.50 41.44
C GLY A 203 -21.34 24.45 41.01
N SER A 204 -21.65 24.36 39.72
CA SER A 204 -22.67 23.41 39.20
C SER A 204 -22.24 21.94 39.21
N GLY A 205 -20.99 21.63 39.55
CA GLY A 205 -20.43 20.28 39.51
C GLY A 205 -20.21 19.71 38.09
N LYS A 206 -20.53 20.46 37.03
CA LYS A 206 -20.35 20.04 35.63
C LYS A 206 -19.02 20.56 35.07
N LYS A 207 -18.49 19.91 34.02
CA LYS A 207 -17.31 20.40 33.26
C LYS A 207 -17.63 21.72 32.55
N TYR A 208 -16.65 22.61 32.40
CA TYR A 208 -16.82 23.97 31.86
C TYR A 208 -17.55 23.99 30.51
N LYS A 209 -17.13 23.16 29.53
CA LYS A 209 -17.80 23.01 28.21
C LYS A 209 -19.25 22.54 28.23
N LYS A 210 -19.72 21.98 29.34
CA LYS A 210 -21.11 21.51 29.48
C LYS A 210 -21.97 22.51 30.26
N CYS A 211 -21.41 23.65 30.64
CA CYS A 211 -22.08 24.65 31.45
C CYS A 211 -21.94 26.05 30.85
N HIS A 212 -20.71 26.55 30.69
CA HIS A 212 -20.44 27.94 30.25
C HIS A 212 -19.45 28.03 29.09
N GLY A 213 -18.82 26.93 28.67
CA GLY A 213 -18.07 26.86 27.43
C GLY A 213 -19.00 26.49 26.30
N LEU A 214 -19.24 27.41 25.37
CA LEU A 214 -19.87 27.12 24.08
C LEU A 214 -19.18 25.93 23.36
#